data_AF-A0A0P0D191-F1
#
_entry.id   AF-A0A0P0D191-F1
#
_cell.length_a   1.000
_cell.length_b   1.000
_cell.length_c   1.000
_cell.angle_alpha   90.00
_cell.angle_beta   90.00
_cell.angle_gamma   90.00
#
_symmetry.space_group_name_H-M   'P 1'
#
loop_
_entity.id
_entity.type
_entity.pdbx_description
1 polymer ?
#
loop_
_entity_poly.entity_id
_entity_poly.type
_entity_poly.pdbx_seq_one_letter_code
_entity_poly.pdbx_strand_id
1 'polypeptide(L)'
;MKAGDITDEERMEWWEDARFGMFIHWGIYTVPAGFYKGEAQTNSAEWIMNKGKIPIEEYEKYAAEFNPTKFNAKEFVALAKRAGMKYMVITAKHHDGFSMFHSKATEYNIVDATPFKRDVLKELAKECQEQGLKFGFYYSQAQDWHHPGGMGNNWDKNMERVSSDEYVYEKALPEVKQLLTEYGPIAIFWWDTPRKMTKSVVDSLYNITTALQPRIITNDRLGDDYPGDHKTFERNGPRYQPESKYWELCQPVSGSWGYRSDDDNFKSISTLIRNLIDQSSKGGNYLLNVSPTHEGTLRHEAVERMRAIGDWMDKNSEAIYGTQASPTSEEPDWGRITMKTIDNKGLLYLHVYDWEDGVSIPIRLNNNVEACYLLTDKNRNFRTEVLEEGIQVKLTGDAPDNVATVIVLKLKEMPNALPVKPLGQDEAGVVTLPAFRAQYENLQGPGALYNDHLDCIGSWDSETAKVYWSFQIDKPDKFNVIANYSGNKDTELEIVFNGITKIIKLPVTGDNPKRFKNIDLIDFTIEKSGKYEFSLMPVAEKWNAINLKEIKFQPITNN
;
A
#
# COMPACT_ATOMS: atom_id res chain seq x y z
N MET A 1 16.18 -3.37 31.38
CA MET A 1 17.10 -4.17 30.54
C MET A 1 18.02 -3.19 29.83
N LYS A 2 19.33 -3.46 29.76
CA LYS A 2 20.26 -2.62 28.99
C LYS A 2 19.96 -2.81 27.49
N ALA A 3 20.17 -1.78 26.67
CA ALA A 3 19.85 -1.74 25.25
C ALA A 3 20.72 -2.65 24.34
N GLY A 4 21.26 -3.75 24.87
CA GLY A 4 22.22 -4.62 24.17
C GLY A 4 21.75 -6.04 23.83
N ASP A 5 20.54 -6.46 24.25
CA ASP A 5 20.12 -7.88 24.17
C ASP A 5 18.81 -8.12 23.39
N ILE A 6 18.26 -7.14 22.67
CA ILE A 6 17.01 -7.32 21.90
C ILE A 6 17.35 -7.36 20.41
N THR A 7 17.03 -8.47 19.75
CA THR A 7 17.23 -8.58 18.29
C THR A 7 16.14 -7.83 17.52
N ASP A 8 16.40 -7.51 16.25
CA ASP A 8 15.38 -6.94 15.38
C ASP A 8 14.17 -7.88 15.23
N GLU A 9 14.40 -9.19 15.24
CA GLU A 9 13.32 -10.20 15.19
C GLU A 9 12.43 -10.13 16.43
N GLU A 10 13.01 -10.06 17.63
CA GLU A 10 12.25 -9.90 18.88
C GLU A 10 11.52 -8.55 18.97
N ARG A 11 12.02 -7.51 18.30
CA ARG A 11 11.36 -6.21 18.23
C ARG A 11 10.17 -6.23 17.25
N MET A 12 10.33 -6.93 16.13
CA MET A 12 9.34 -6.99 15.04
C MET A 12 8.26 -8.06 15.25
N GLU A 13 8.47 -9.05 16.12
CA GLU A 13 7.54 -10.18 16.36
C GLU A 13 6.07 -9.74 16.52
N TRP A 14 5.81 -8.83 17.48
CA TRP A 14 4.43 -8.37 17.72
C TRP A 14 3.82 -7.67 16.50
N TRP A 15 4.66 -6.98 15.71
CA TRP A 15 4.24 -6.17 14.59
C TRP A 15 3.91 -7.06 13.39
N GLU A 16 4.72 -8.09 13.15
CA GLU A 16 4.44 -9.12 12.16
C GLU A 16 3.14 -9.87 12.49
N ASP A 17 2.91 -10.18 13.77
CA ASP A 17 1.67 -10.81 14.23
C ASP A 17 0.43 -9.91 14.09
N ALA A 18 0.62 -8.60 14.23
CA ALA A 18 -0.47 -7.63 14.31
C ALA A 18 -1.30 -7.55 13.02
N ARG A 19 -0.63 -7.52 11.85
CA ARG A 19 -1.18 -7.34 10.48
C ARG A 19 -2.08 -6.13 10.21
N PHE A 20 -2.72 -5.54 11.20
CA PHE A 20 -3.75 -4.52 11.02
C PHE A 20 -3.70 -3.42 12.08
N GLY A 21 -3.65 -2.17 11.63
CA GLY A 21 -3.57 -0.98 12.49
C GLY A 21 -4.45 0.18 12.03
N MET A 22 -4.70 1.11 12.95
CA MET A 22 -5.39 2.38 12.69
C MET A 22 -4.40 3.49 12.42
N PHE A 23 -4.57 4.22 11.33
CA PHE A 23 -3.96 5.54 11.16
C PHE A 23 -5.00 6.62 11.49
N ILE A 24 -4.56 7.75 12.05
CA ILE A 24 -5.39 8.93 12.27
C ILE A 24 -4.65 10.16 11.73
N HIS A 25 -5.22 10.80 10.72
CA HIS A 25 -4.83 12.13 10.27
C HIS A 25 -5.78 13.16 10.84
N TRP A 26 -5.31 13.91 11.82
CA TRP A 26 -6.08 14.95 12.48
C TRP A 26 -5.24 16.20 12.79
N GLY A 27 -5.85 17.36 12.61
CA GLY A 27 -5.19 18.66 12.73
C GLY A 27 -6.14 19.80 12.36
N ILE A 28 -5.64 21.04 12.43
CA ILE A 28 -6.45 22.23 12.18
C ILE A 28 -6.90 22.37 10.71
N TYR A 29 -6.26 21.66 9.76
CA TYR A 29 -6.75 21.53 8.37
C TYR A 29 -8.18 20.98 8.27
N THR A 30 -8.71 20.36 9.33
CA THR A 30 -10.07 19.86 9.39
C THR A 30 -11.14 20.94 9.63
N VAL A 31 -10.73 22.16 9.99
CA VAL A 31 -11.61 23.33 10.06
C VAL A 31 -12.03 23.79 8.66
N PRO A 32 -11.10 24.14 7.74
CA PRO A 32 -11.48 24.49 6.37
C PRO A 32 -11.94 23.26 5.54
N ALA A 33 -11.68 22.04 6.00
CA ALA A 33 -12.25 20.79 5.50
C ALA A 33 -12.15 20.60 3.97
N GLY A 34 -11.05 21.06 3.36
CA GLY A 34 -10.80 20.96 1.92
C GLY A 34 -11.17 22.21 1.10
N PHE A 35 -11.67 23.27 1.73
CA PHE A 35 -12.11 24.51 1.06
C PHE A 35 -11.34 25.73 1.55
N TYR A 36 -10.92 26.58 0.61
CA TYR A 36 -10.29 27.85 0.93
C TYR A 36 -10.93 28.95 0.08
N LYS A 37 -11.41 30.01 0.74
CA LYS A 37 -12.15 31.12 0.10
C LYS A 37 -13.33 30.67 -0.77
N GLY A 38 -14.02 29.61 -0.32
CA GLY A 38 -15.17 29.03 -1.01
C GLY A 38 -14.82 28.06 -2.14
N GLU A 39 -13.53 27.86 -2.44
CA GLU A 39 -13.07 26.98 -3.51
C GLU A 39 -12.52 25.67 -2.97
N ALA A 40 -12.98 24.56 -3.54
CA ALA A 40 -12.46 23.23 -3.25
C ALA A 40 -10.99 23.13 -3.69
N GLN A 41 -10.12 22.76 -2.77
CA GLN A 41 -8.70 22.61 -3.04
C GLN A 41 -8.39 21.20 -3.52
N THR A 42 -7.44 21.10 -4.45
CA THR A 42 -6.93 19.81 -4.94
C THR A 42 -6.16 19.06 -3.86
N ASN A 43 -5.98 17.74 -4.04
CA ASN A 43 -5.31 16.84 -3.10
C ASN A 43 -6.13 16.58 -1.81
N SER A 44 -5.55 15.79 -0.90
CA SER A 44 -6.12 15.51 0.40
C SER A 44 -6.13 16.76 1.30
N ALA A 45 -7.07 16.85 2.24
CA ALA A 45 -7.34 18.08 3.04
C ALA A 45 -6.13 18.58 3.82
N GLU A 46 -5.27 17.70 4.32
CA GLU A 46 -4.08 18.07 5.08
C GLU A 46 -3.03 18.83 4.25
N TRP A 47 -3.17 18.86 2.92
CA TRP A 47 -2.37 19.68 2.01
C TRP A 47 -2.97 21.05 1.71
N ILE A 48 -4.10 21.41 2.32
CA ILE A 48 -4.86 22.61 1.96
C ILE A 48 -4.04 23.90 2.09
N MET A 49 -3.19 24.03 3.11
CA MET A 49 -2.28 25.18 3.26
C MET A 49 -1.38 25.33 2.03
N ASN A 50 -0.79 24.23 1.56
CA ASN A 50 0.08 24.23 0.39
C ASN A 50 -0.67 24.42 -0.92
N LYS A 51 -1.83 23.77 -1.10
CA LYS A 51 -2.58 23.79 -2.36
C LYS A 51 -3.36 25.08 -2.55
N GLY A 52 -3.97 25.59 -1.48
CA GLY A 52 -4.59 26.91 -1.45
C GLY A 52 -3.58 28.06 -1.33
N LYS A 53 -2.29 27.76 -1.12
CA LYS A 53 -1.23 28.76 -0.88
C LYS A 53 -1.64 29.73 0.22
N ILE A 54 -2.19 29.18 1.29
CA ILE A 54 -2.78 29.93 2.41
C ILE A 54 -1.61 30.54 3.21
N PRO A 55 -1.50 31.88 3.30
CA PRO A 55 -0.47 32.51 4.12
C PRO A 55 -0.57 32.07 5.58
N ILE A 56 0.55 31.99 6.28
CA ILE A 56 0.58 31.54 7.68
C ILE A 56 -0.38 32.33 8.57
N GLU A 57 -0.33 33.66 8.49
CA GLU A 57 -1.20 34.55 9.28
C GLU A 57 -2.70 34.30 9.04
N GLU A 58 -3.08 33.77 7.88
CA GLU A 58 -4.46 33.38 7.57
C GLU A 58 -4.76 31.97 8.09
N TYR A 59 -3.81 31.04 7.94
CA TYR A 59 -3.98 29.65 8.34
C TYR A 59 -4.02 29.46 9.86
N GLU A 60 -3.23 30.22 10.62
CA GLU A 60 -3.19 30.17 12.09
C GLU A 60 -4.57 30.44 12.73
N LYS A 61 -5.42 31.21 12.04
CA LYS A 61 -6.77 31.55 12.52
C LYS A 61 -7.65 30.31 12.68
N TYR A 62 -7.40 29.24 11.93
CA TYR A 62 -8.14 27.98 12.08
C TYR A 62 -7.91 27.33 13.45
N ALA A 63 -6.80 27.61 14.14
CA ALA A 63 -6.58 27.11 15.51
C ALA A 63 -7.64 27.63 16.50
N ALA A 64 -8.13 28.87 16.31
CA ALA A 64 -9.17 29.45 17.16
C ALA A 64 -10.55 28.78 16.97
N GLU A 65 -10.79 28.18 15.81
CA GLU A 65 -12.03 27.46 15.48
C GLU A 65 -11.94 25.96 15.79
N PHE A 66 -10.73 25.43 15.99
CA PHE A 66 -10.51 24.02 16.30
C PHE A 66 -10.85 23.71 17.76
N ASN A 67 -12.08 23.23 18.01
CA ASN A 67 -12.58 22.92 19.34
C ASN A 67 -13.27 21.55 19.43
N PRO A 68 -12.51 20.43 19.48
CA PRO A 68 -13.07 19.10 19.40
C PRO A 68 -13.74 18.59 20.68
N THR A 69 -14.80 19.28 21.11
CA THR A 69 -15.55 18.99 22.34
C THR A 69 -16.20 17.61 22.36
N LYS A 70 -16.38 16.95 21.21
CA LYS A 70 -16.93 15.59 21.10
C LYS A 70 -15.85 14.51 21.09
N PHE A 71 -14.57 14.87 21.13
CA PHE A 71 -13.48 13.90 21.16
C PHE A 71 -13.46 13.08 22.45
N ASN A 72 -13.40 11.75 22.27
CA ASN A 72 -13.29 10.77 23.33
C ASN A 72 -12.25 9.68 22.95
N ALA A 73 -11.08 9.71 23.57
CA ALA A 73 -10.02 8.73 23.33
C ALA A 73 -10.48 7.28 23.50
N LYS A 74 -11.33 7.02 24.52
CA LYS A 74 -11.91 5.70 24.80
C LYS A 74 -12.71 5.14 23.64
N GLU A 75 -13.51 5.99 22.98
CA GLU A 75 -14.32 5.58 21.84
C GLU A 75 -13.48 5.28 20.60
N PHE A 76 -12.43 6.07 20.35
CA PHE A 76 -11.49 5.84 19.25
C PHE A 76 -10.74 4.51 19.41
N VAL A 77 -10.16 4.28 20.59
CA VAL A 77 -9.43 3.03 20.88
C VAL A 77 -10.37 1.83 20.89
N ALA A 78 -11.59 1.98 21.43
CA ALA A 78 -12.59 0.92 21.41
C ALA A 78 -13.04 0.58 19.98
N LEU A 79 -13.18 1.58 19.10
CA LEU A 79 -13.50 1.35 17.69
C LEU A 79 -12.37 0.63 16.97
N ALA A 80 -11.11 1.03 17.18
CA ALA A 80 -9.94 0.34 16.62
C ALA A 80 -9.91 -1.13 17.06
N LYS A 81 -10.10 -1.38 18.36
CA LYS A 81 -10.17 -2.73 18.92
C LYS A 81 -11.31 -3.54 18.33
N ARG A 82 -12.50 -2.95 18.21
CA ARG A 82 -13.68 -3.59 17.61
C ARG A 82 -13.45 -3.94 16.15
N ALA A 83 -12.71 -3.13 15.40
CA ALA A 83 -12.35 -3.41 14.02
C ALA A 83 -11.31 -4.54 13.89
N GLY A 84 -10.71 -5.00 14.99
CA GLY A 84 -9.62 -5.96 14.98
C GLY A 84 -8.23 -5.35 14.77
N MET A 85 -8.05 -4.05 15.01
CA MET A 85 -6.72 -3.44 14.93
C MET A 85 -5.91 -3.72 16.20
N LYS A 86 -4.59 -3.90 16.05
CA LYS A 86 -3.66 -4.16 17.16
C LYS A 86 -2.80 -2.97 17.54
N TYR A 87 -2.75 -1.96 16.68
CA TYR A 87 -1.98 -0.75 16.91
C TYR A 87 -2.66 0.48 16.31
N MET A 88 -2.27 1.65 16.81
CA MET A 88 -2.76 2.96 16.38
C MET A 88 -1.58 3.92 16.19
N VAL A 89 -1.57 4.62 15.05
CA VAL A 89 -0.62 5.68 14.72
C VAL A 89 -1.40 6.95 14.45
N ILE A 90 -1.03 8.07 15.07
CA ILE A 90 -1.69 9.37 14.89
C ILE A 90 -0.69 10.46 14.55
N THR A 91 -1.10 11.41 13.69
CA THR A 91 -0.31 12.60 13.35
C THR A 91 -0.04 13.45 14.60
N ALA A 92 1.16 13.34 15.17
CA ALA A 92 1.61 14.21 16.24
C ALA A 92 1.88 15.63 15.72
N LYS A 93 2.42 15.71 14.50
CA LYS A 93 2.55 16.94 13.72
C LYS A 93 2.52 16.61 12.23
N HIS A 94 1.67 17.29 11.46
CA HIS A 94 1.66 17.20 9.99
C HIS A 94 2.47 18.34 9.35
N HIS A 95 2.50 18.42 8.02
CA HIS A 95 3.28 19.43 7.29
C HIS A 95 2.87 20.88 7.58
N ASP A 96 1.65 21.12 8.07
CA ASP A 96 1.22 22.48 8.44
C ASP A 96 1.88 23.00 9.73
N GLY A 97 2.70 22.17 10.39
CA GLY A 97 3.51 22.55 11.53
C GLY A 97 2.74 22.60 12.85
N PHE A 98 1.44 22.29 12.85
CA PHE A 98 0.62 22.34 14.06
C PHE A 98 0.82 21.07 14.91
N SER A 99 1.22 21.26 16.17
CA SER A 99 1.49 20.14 17.08
C SER A 99 0.20 19.71 17.80
N MET A 100 -0.21 18.46 17.61
CA MET A 100 -1.44 17.87 18.16
C MET A 100 -1.31 17.45 19.64
N PHE A 101 -0.29 17.95 20.33
CA PHE A 101 0.02 17.72 21.73
C PHE A 101 0.53 19.00 22.38
N HIS A 102 0.69 19.04 23.70
CA HIS A 102 1.23 20.23 24.37
C HIS A 102 2.74 20.36 24.16
N SER A 103 3.14 20.86 22.99
CA SER A 103 4.54 21.06 22.62
C SER A 103 5.18 22.13 23.49
N LYS A 104 6.38 21.83 24.02
CA LYS A 104 7.21 22.82 24.74
C LYS A 104 8.08 23.66 23.81
N ALA A 105 8.15 23.31 22.53
CA ALA A 105 8.98 23.99 21.55
C ALA A 105 8.24 25.10 20.78
N THR A 106 6.91 25.10 20.81
CA THR A 106 6.08 26.11 20.14
C THR A 106 4.73 26.26 20.82
N GLU A 107 4.21 27.48 20.87
CA GLU A 107 2.82 27.76 21.29
C GLU A 107 1.81 27.42 20.18
N TYR A 108 2.27 27.12 18.95
CA TYR A 108 1.42 26.70 17.84
C TYR A 108 1.05 25.21 17.96
N ASN A 109 0.27 24.91 19.00
CA ASN A 109 -0.10 23.57 19.41
C ASN A 109 -1.55 23.49 19.91
N ILE A 110 -2.09 22.27 20.03
CA ILE A 110 -3.50 22.03 20.40
C ILE A 110 -3.89 22.62 21.77
N VAL A 111 -2.95 22.70 22.72
CA VAL A 111 -3.24 23.22 24.05
C VAL A 111 -3.17 24.74 24.08
N ASP A 112 -2.14 25.35 23.52
CA ASP A 112 -1.94 26.79 23.65
C ASP A 112 -2.74 27.60 22.63
N ALA A 113 -2.78 27.17 21.37
CA ALA A 113 -3.37 27.93 20.27
C ALA A 113 -4.89 27.74 20.08
N THR A 114 -5.51 26.78 20.77
CA THR A 114 -6.94 26.43 20.56
C THR A 114 -7.78 26.64 21.81
N PRO A 115 -9.11 26.77 21.71
CA PRO A 115 -10.01 26.76 22.87
C PRO A 115 -10.13 25.38 23.56
N PHE A 116 -9.61 24.31 22.97
CA PHE A 116 -9.82 22.95 23.47
C PHE A 116 -8.99 22.60 24.71
N LYS A 117 -7.75 23.11 24.78
CA LYS A 117 -6.84 23.04 25.95
C LYS A 117 -6.50 21.63 26.46
N ARG A 118 -6.79 20.57 25.69
CA ARG A 118 -6.53 19.16 26.04
C ARG A 118 -5.45 18.56 25.13
N ASP A 119 -4.64 17.68 25.70
CA ASP A 119 -3.61 16.92 24.99
C ASP A 119 -4.17 15.58 24.52
N VAL A 120 -4.60 15.53 23.25
CA VAL A 120 -5.26 14.33 22.68
C VAL A 120 -4.31 13.16 22.54
N LEU A 121 -3.03 13.40 22.29
CA LEU A 121 -2.03 12.34 22.16
C LEU A 121 -1.82 11.64 23.50
N LYS A 122 -1.78 12.39 24.59
CA LYS A 122 -1.66 11.83 25.94
C LYS A 122 -2.89 11.01 26.34
N GLU A 123 -4.09 11.50 25.99
CA GLU A 123 -5.34 10.76 26.21
C GLU A 123 -5.38 9.44 25.42
N LEU A 124 -4.99 9.46 24.13
CA LEU A 124 -4.94 8.25 23.30
C LEU A 124 -3.85 7.27 23.74
N ALA A 125 -2.66 7.76 24.11
CA ALA A 125 -1.56 6.92 24.58
C ALA A 125 -1.97 6.14 25.83
N LYS A 126 -2.61 6.83 26.79
CA LYS A 126 -3.13 6.22 28.01
C LYS A 126 -4.19 5.17 27.70
N GLU A 127 -5.16 5.51 26.86
CA GLU A 127 -6.26 4.61 26.55
C GLU A 127 -5.82 3.38 25.73
N CYS A 128 -4.85 3.53 24.82
CA CYS A 128 -4.25 2.41 24.11
C CYS A 128 -3.60 1.43 25.10
N GLN A 129 -2.88 1.92 26.12
CA GLN A 129 -2.33 1.08 27.18
C GLN A 129 -3.43 0.37 27.98
N GLU A 130 -4.50 1.07 28.34
CA GLU A 130 -5.63 0.51 29.11
C GLU A 130 -6.39 -0.57 28.32
N GLN A 131 -6.56 -0.41 27.01
CA GLN A 131 -7.32 -1.34 26.18
C GLN A 131 -6.45 -2.40 25.47
N GLY A 132 -5.13 -2.33 25.59
CA GLY A 132 -4.18 -3.30 25.05
C GLY A 132 -3.84 -3.11 23.57
N LEU A 133 -3.85 -1.87 23.07
CA LEU A 133 -3.36 -1.52 21.74
C LEU A 133 -1.95 -0.94 21.83
N LYS A 134 -1.10 -1.27 20.86
CA LYS A 134 0.19 -0.60 20.69
C LYS A 134 -0.05 0.81 20.13
N PHE A 135 0.70 1.79 20.60
CA PHE A 135 0.51 3.18 20.22
C PHE A 135 1.75 3.76 19.57
N GLY A 136 1.57 4.60 18.56
CA GLY A 136 2.64 5.22 17.80
C GLY A 136 2.28 6.61 17.32
N PHE A 137 3.32 7.33 16.89
CA PHE A 137 3.19 8.67 16.35
C PHE A 137 3.63 8.70 14.91
N TYR A 138 2.88 9.44 14.09
CA TYR A 138 3.38 10.00 12.86
C TYR A 138 4.00 11.36 13.14
N TYR A 139 5.09 11.68 12.46
CA TYR A 139 5.72 13.00 12.57
C TYR A 139 6.32 13.45 11.24
N SER A 140 5.91 14.63 10.76
CA SER A 140 6.58 15.27 9.64
C SER A 140 7.85 15.99 10.09
N GLN A 141 8.99 15.32 9.89
CA GLN A 141 10.27 15.76 10.43
C GLN A 141 10.90 16.92 9.67
N ALA A 142 10.81 16.94 8.34
CA ALA A 142 11.50 17.93 7.51
C ALA A 142 10.57 19.04 7.01
N GLN A 143 9.31 18.71 6.75
CA GLN A 143 8.32 19.68 6.30
C GLN A 143 7.57 20.27 7.49
N ASP A 144 7.65 21.59 7.58
CA ASP A 144 6.91 22.41 8.54
C ASP A 144 6.65 23.73 7.83
N TRP A 145 5.45 23.90 7.29
CA TRP A 145 5.07 25.05 6.48
C TRP A 145 4.85 26.32 7.32
N HIS A 146 4.85 26.18 8.65
CA HIS A 146 4.75 27.27 9.61
C HIS A 146 6.13 27.80 10.01
N HIS A 147 7.08 26.91 10.30
CA HIS A 147 8.41 27.31 10.77
C HIS A 147 9.29 27.91 9.66
N PRO A 148 10.07 28.98 9.92
CA PRO A 148 10.87 29.61 8.87
C PRO A 148 11.96 28.75 8.22
N GLY A 149 12.55 27.83 8.99
CA GLY A 149 13.49 26.81 8.50
C GLY A 149 12.83 25.53 7.96
N GLY A 150 11.51 25.39 8.08
CA GLY A 150 10.80 24.20 7.61
C GLY A 150 10.67 24.16 6.08
N MET A 151 10.69 22.96 5.51
CA MET A 151 10.65 22.79 4.06
C MET A 151 9.22 22.83 3.51
N GLY A 152 9.05 23.30 2.27
CA GLY A 152 7.84 23.11 1.48
C GLY A 152 6.89 24.31 1.42
N ASN A 153 7.11 25.37 2.20
CA ASN A 153 6.42 26.64 2.04
C ASN A 153 7.24 27.58 1.15
N ASN A 154 6.70 27.92 -0.03
CA ASN A 154 7.31 28.87 -0.96
C ASN A 154 6.38 30.03 -1.36
N TRP A 155 5.23 30.16 -0.70
CA TRP A 155 4.24 31.20 -1.01
C TRP A 155 4.28 32.37 -0.03
N ASP A 156 4.71 32.15 1.22
CA ASP A 156 5.03 33.21 2.18
C ASP A 156 6.40 33.84 1.86
N LYS A 157 6.38 34.80 0.91
CA LYS A 157 7.60 35.44 0.37
C LYS A 157 8.31 36.39 1.33
N ASN A 158 7.60 36.92 2.33
CA ASN A 158 8.13 37.90 3.28
C ASN A 158 8.71 37.25 4.54
N MET A 159 8.63 35.92 4.67
CA MET A 159 9.19 35.18 5.78
C MET A 159 10.73 35.21 5.71
N GLU A 160 11.36 35.70 6.78
CA GLU A 160 12.81 35.60 6.95
C GLU A 160 13.21 34.15 7.20
N ARG A 161 13.98 33.57 6.27
CA ARG A 161 14.32 32.14 6.30
C ARG A 161 15.53 31.87 7.18
N VAL A 162 15.40 30.85 8.02
CA VAL A 162 16.51 30.24 8.76
C VAL A 162 16.88 28.88 8.14
N SER A 163 17.95 28.24 8.62
CA SER A 163 18.37 26.95 8.09
C SER A 163 17.39 25.83 8.47
N SER A 164 17.35 24.75 7.67
CA SER A 164 16.58 23.54 8.01
C SER A 164 17.06 22.89 9.30
N ASP A 165 18.35 22.96 9.57
CA ASP A 165 18.96 22.37 10.74
C ASP A 165 18.54 23.12 12.00
N GLU A 166 18.49 24.46 11.93
CA GLU A 166 17.98 25.31 13.02
C GLU A 166 16.54 24.95 13.38
N TYR A 167 15.65 24.85 12.39
CA TYR A 167 14.29 24.33 12.60
C TYR A 167 14.28 22.98 13.33
N VAL A 168 15.11 22.02 12.89
CA VAL A 168 15.09 20.70 13.52
C VAL A 168 15.59 20.77 14.96
N TYR A 169 16.67 21.50 15.24
CA TYR A 169 17.19 21.60 16.61
C TYR A 169 16.32 22.43 17.55
N GLU A 170 15.59 23.42 17.03
CA GLU A 170 14.72 24.29 17.84
C GLU A 170 13.34 23.69 18.06
N LYS A 171 12.79 22.96 17.08
CA LYS A 171 11.42 22.44 17.14
C LYS A 171 11.36 20.92 17.03
N ALA A 172 11.79 20.34 15.91
CA ALA A 172 11.48 18.94 15.62
C ALA A 172 12.15 17.95 16.60
N LEU A 173 13.44 18.12 16.88
CA LEU A 173 14.19 17.26 17.78
C LEU A 173 13.69 17.38 19.24
N PRO A 174 13.45 18.58 19.80
CA PRO A 174 12.80 18.73 21.11
C PRO A 174 11.41 18.08 21.19
N GLU A 175 10.59 18.21 20.16
CA GLU A 175 9.27 17.60 20.10
C GLU A 175 9.33 16.07 20.06
N VAL A 176 10.20 15.50 19.21
CA VAL A 176 10.46 14.06 19.15
C VAL A 176 10.92 13.55 20.53
N LYS A 177 11.86 14.25 21.17
CA LYS A 177 12.31 13.91 22.52
C LYS A 177 11.14 13.89 23.50
N GLN A 178 10.29 14.91 23.49
CA GLN A 178 9.13 15.02 24.39
C GLN A 178 8.13 13.87 24.16
N LEU A 179 7.80 13.59 22.90
CA LEU A 179 6.90 12.49 22.52
C LEU A 179 7.40 11.13 23.03
N LEU A 180 8.71 10.92 23.02
CA LEU A 180 9.34 9.66 23.44
C LEU A 180 9.57 9.56 24.96
N THR A 181 9.44 10.64 25.73
CA THR A 181 9.67 10.61 27.19
C THR A 181 8.41 10.84 28.03
N GLU A 182 7.38 11.51 27.51
CA GLU A 182 6.24 11.99 28.31
C GLU A 182 4.91 11.27 28.04
N TYR A 183 4.88 10.34 27.06
CA TYR A 183 3.67 9.66 26.59
C TYR A 183 3.66 8.13 26.86
N GLY A 184 4.64 7.65 27.64
CA GLY A 184 4.78 6.23 27.97
C GLY A 184 5.49 5.42 26.87
N PRO A 185 5.32 4.08 26.84
CA PRO A 185 5.92 3.24 25.81
C PRO A 185 5.33 3.53 24.43
N ILE A 186 6.19 3.90 23.49
CA ILE A 186 5.82 4.17 22.09
C ILE A 186 6.32 3.02 21.23
N ALA A 187 5.40 2.40 20.50
CA ALA A 187 5.66 1.20 19.71
C ALA A 187 6.12 1.54 18.28
N ILE A 188 5.61 2.63 17.70
CA ILE A 188 5.93 3.04 16.32
C ILE A 188 6.24 4.54 16.27
N PHE A 189 7.30 4.92 15.58
CA PHE A 189 7.54 6.28 15.12
C PHE A 189 7.59 6.32 13.59
N TRP A 190 6.54 6.87 12.99
CA TRP A 190 6.30 6.89 11.56
C TRP A 190 6.71 8.25 10.99
N TRP A 191 7.85 8.30 10.31
CA TRP A 191 8.40 9.52 9.73
C TRP A 191 7.71 9.87 8.41
N ASP A 192 7.57 11.15 8.09
CA ASP A 192 6.99 11.53 6.80
C ASP A 192 7.60 12.71 6.04
N THR A 193 7.54 12.43 4.73
CA THR A 193 8.23 12.97 3.57
C THR A 193 9.74 12.85 3.71
N PRO A 194 10.36 11.86 3.03
CA PRO A 194 11.81 11.76 2.95
C PRO A 194 12.34 12.91 2.10
N ARG A 195 12.52 14.06 2.73
CA ARG A 195 13.20 15.22 2.16
C ARG A 195 14.67 15.14 2.57
N LYS A 196 15.55 15.58 1.67
CA LYS A 196 16.98 15.61 1.94
C LYS A 196 17.28 16.56 3.11
N MET A 197 17.60 15.99 4.27
CA MET A 197 18.15 16.69 5.43
C MET A 197 19.67 16.48 5.49
N THR A 198 20.36 17.27 6.32
CA THR A 198 21.78 17.01 6.57
C THR A 198 21.96 15.70 7.34
N LYS A 199 23.10 15.04 7.15
CA LYS A 199 23.41 13.80 7.87
C LYS A 199 23.35 13.98 9.39
N SER A 200 23.86 15.12 9.91
CA SER A 200 23.82 15.42 11.35
C SER A 200 22.40 15.46 11.90
N VAL A 201 21.45 16.02 11.14
CA VAL A 201 20.04 16.09 11.52
C VAL A 201 19.40 14.70 11.54
N VAL A 202 19.61 13.91 10.48
CA VAL A 202 19.10 12.53 10.38
C VAL A 202 19.65 11.68 11.52
N ASP A 203 20.96 11.73 11.75
CA ASP A 203 21.62 10.97 12.81
C ASP A 203 21.10 11.39 14.19
N SER A 204 20.83 12.68 14.42
CA SER A 204 20.28 13.17 15.69
C SER A 204 18.87 12.65 15.98
N LEU A 205 17.98 12.69 14.97
CA LEU A 205 16.61 12.17 15.09
C LEU A 205 16.60 10.65 15.26
N TYR A 206 17.44 9.93 14.52
CA TYR A 206 17.56 8.48 14.65
C TYR A 206 18.09 8.06 16.04
N ASN A 207 19.21 8.66 16.46
CA ASN A 207 19.88 8.30 17.70
C ASN A 207 19.00 8.58 18.92
N ILE A 208 18.28 9.72 18.94
CA ILE A 208 17.39 10.01 20.06
C ILE A 208 16.21 9.04 20.11
N THR A 209 15.69 8.65 18.95
CA THR A 209 14.53 7.77 18.83
C THR A 209 14.85 6.38 19.37
N THR A 210 15.96 5.79 18.92
CA THR A 210 16.40 4.46 19.34
C THR A 210 16.98 4.44 20.75
N ALA A 211 17.64 5.51 21.21
CA ALA A 211 18.18 5.57 22.57
C ALA A 211 17.08 5.69 23.63
N LEU A 212 16.02 6.46 23.37
CA LEU A 212 14.93 6.67 24.32
C LEU A 212 13.91 5.54 24.33
N GLN A 213 13.66 4.93 23.18
CA GLN A 213 12.72 3.81 23.04
C GLN A 213 13.38 2.67 22.26
N PRO A 214 14.22 1.82 22.89
CA PRO A 214 14.98 0.78 22.20
C PRO A 214 14.16 -0.30 21.47
N ARG A 215 12.84 -0.37 21.75
CA ARG A 215 11.90 -1.29 21.09
C ARG A 215 11.02 -0.62 20.02
N ILE A 216 11.26 0.66 19.73
CA ILE A 216 10.44 1.41 18.78
C ILE A 216 10.65 0.89 17.36
N ILE A 217 9.58 0.81 16.57
CA ILE A 217 9.62 0.47 15.15
C ILE A 217 9.50 1.76 14.35
N THR A 218 10.27 1.87 13.27
CA THR A 218 10.29 3.02 12.37
C THR A 218 10.13 2.60 10.92
N ASN A 219 9.58 3.49 10.10
CA ASN A 219 9.48 3.28 8.66
C ASN A 219 10.71 3.80 7.90
N ASP A 220 10.77 3.51 6.61
CA ASP A 220 11.84 3.87 5.67
C ASP A 220 11.82 5.33 5.19
N ARG A 221 11.21 6.25 5.94
CA ARG A 221 10.94 7.63 5.49
C ARG A 221 11.71 8.73 6.22
N LEU A 222 12.65 8.37 7.11
CA LEU A 222 13.45 9.37 7.83
C LEU A 222 14.44 10.09 6.90
N GLY A 223 15.16 9.35 6.05
CA GLY A 223 16.15 9.85 5.10
C GLY A 223 16.83 8.71 4.32
N ASP A 224 17.51 9.05 3.22
CA ASP A 224 18.01 8.06 2.24
C ASP A 224 18.97 7.00 2.84
N ASP A 225 19.82 7.40 3.80
CA ASP A 225 20.76 6.50 4.50
C ASP A 225 20.10 5.72 5.65
N TYR A 226 18.78 5.86 5.83
CA TYR A 226 18.02 5.25 6.91
C TYR A 226 16.91 4.35 6.37
N PRO A 227 17.14 3.02 6.27
CA PRO A 227 16.17 2.10 5.68
C PRO A 227 14.94 1.85 6.56
N GLY A 228 14.97 2.27 7.83
CA GLY A 228 13.94 1.92 8.81
C GLY A 228 13.85 0.42 9.08
N ASP A 229 12.80 0.04 9.81
CA ASP A 229 12.51 -1.36 10.17
C ASP A 229 11.53 -2.02 9.19
N HIS A 230 10.76 -1.20 8.45
CA HIS A 230 9.83 -1.67 7.44
C HIS A 230 9.72 -0.72 6.25
N LYS A 231 9.45 -1.28 5.07
CA LYS A 231 9.14 -0.54 3.84
C LYS A 231 7.73 0.07 3.90
N THR A 232 7.56 1.27 3.36
CA THR A 232 6.25 1.93 3.26
C THR A 232 5.67 1.88 1.85
N PHE A 233 4.44 1.39 1.73
CA PHE A 233 3.57 1.57 0.56
C PHE A 233 2.43 2.52 0.93
N GLU A 234 2.07 3.41 0.00
CA GLU A 234 1.07 4.45 0.25
C GLU A 234 -0.04 4.39 -0.80
N ARG A 235 -1.29 4.35 -0.34
CA ARG A 235 -2.54 4.27 -1.12
C ARG A 235 -2.74 2.98 -1.91
N ASN A 236 -1.69 2.40 -2.50
CA ASN A 236 -1.73 1.15 -3.25
C ASN A 236 -0.66 0.20 -2.71
N GLY A 237 -1.05 -1.04 -2.43
CA GLY A 237 -0.14 -2.10 -2.04
C GLY A 237 0.69 -2.62 -3.23
N PRO A 238 1.75 -3.39 -2.97
CA PRO A 238 2.54 -4.00 -4.02
C PRO A 238 1.73 -5.05 -4.78
N ARG A 239 2.04 -5.24 -6.06
CA ARG A 239 1.42 -6.29 -6.87
C ARG A 239 1.75 -7.68 -6.35
N TYR A 240 3.01 -7.89 -5.97
CA TYR A 240 3.54 -9.14 -5.42
C TYR A 240 4.07 -8.93 -4.01
N GLN A 241 4.40 -10.03 -3.33
CA GLN A 241 5.22 -9.92 -2.13
C GLN A 241 6.53 -9.19 -2.46
N PRO A 242 6.83 -8.06 -1.81
CA PRO A 242 8.07 -7.32 -2.04
C PRO A 242 9.27 -8.07 -1.46
N GLU A 243 10.48 -7.72 -1.91
CA GLU A 243 11.73 -8.28 -1.38
C GLU A 243 11.94 -7.93 0.11
N SER A 244 11.41 -6.79 0.55
CA SER A 244 11.47 -6.37 1.95
C SER A 244 10.69 -7.33 2.84
N LYS A 245 11.36 -7.93 3.84
CA LYS A 245 10.73 -8.84 4.81
C LYS A 245 9.55 -8.18 5.54
N TYR A 246 9.74 -6.96 6.02
CA TYR A 246 8.70 -6.18 6.71
C TYR A 246 8.29 -4.99 5.86
N TRP A 247 6.98 -4.83 5.68
CA TRP A 247 6.42 -3.73 4.91
C TRP A 247 4.97 -3.47 5.29
N GLU A 248 4.54 -2.22 5.12
CA GLU A 248 3.21 -1.75 5.50
C GLU A 248 2.58 -0.95 4.37
N LEU A 249 1.31 -1.24 4.07
CA LEU A 249 0.47 -0.36 3.26
C LEU A 249 -0.32 0.57 4.18
N CYS A 250 -0.10 1.87 4.08
CA CYS A 250 -1.01 2.86 4.62
C CYS A 250 -2.04 3.31 3.56
N GLN A 251 -3.31 3.42 3.94
CA GLN A 251 -4.37 3.81 3.01
C GLN A 251 -5.53 4.56 3.70
N PRO A 252 -6.04 5.67 3.14
CA PRO A 252 -7.26 6.31 3.63
C PRO A 252 -8.49 5.43 3.44
N VAL A 253 -9.44 5.49 4.39
CA VAL A 253 -10.76 4.84 4.22
C VAL A 253 -11.55 5.46 3.05
N SER A 254 -11.32 6.74 2.76
CA SER A 254 -11.90 7.49 1.64
C SER A 254 -10.84 7.99 0.65
N GLY A 255 -11.08 9.09 -0.07
CA GLY A 255 -10.10 9.68 -0.99
C GLY A 255 -8.98 10.47 -0.29
N SER A 256 -9.30 11.10 0.84
CA SER A 256 -8.42 12.01 1.59
C SER A 256 -7.84 11.37 2.86
N TRP A 257 -6.62 11.77 3.26
CA TRP A 257 -6.06 11.41 4.56
C TRP A 257 -6.71 12.23 5.68
N GLY A 258 -6.66 13.56 5.59
CA GLY A 258 -7.37 14.47 6.49
C GLY A 258 -8.85 14.61 6.15
N TYR A 259 -9.65 15.09 7.11
CA TYR A 259 -11.09 15.25 6.91
C TYR A 259 -11.40 16.28 5.83
N ARG A 260 -12.23 15.86 4.86
CA ARG A 260 -12.82 16.69 3.81
C ARG A 260 -14.33 16.61 3.90
N SER A 261 -15.00 17.76 3.81
CA SER A 261 -16.47 17.81 3.85
C SER A 261 -17.13 17.32 2.55
N ASP A 262 -16.38 17.35 1.43
CA ASP A 262 -16.82 16.93 0.09
C ASP A 262 -16.34 15.53 -0.33
N ASP A 263 -15.61 14.82 0.54
CA ASP A 263 -15.09 13.49 0.24
C ASP A 263 -16.11 12.40 0.59
N ASP A 264 -16.91 12.02 -0.40
CA ASP A 264 -17.82 10.88 -0.33
C ASP A 264 -17.24 9.62 -1.00
N ASN A 265 -15.95 9.62 -1.38
CA ASN A 265 -15.30 8.51 -2.06
C ASN A 265 -14.79 7.45 -1.07
N PHE A 266 -15.68 6.98 -0.19
CA PHE A 266 -15.37 5.92 0.75
C PHE A 266 -15.24 4.57 0.04
N LYS A 267 -14.13 3.86 0.29
CA LYS A 267 -13.93 2.50 -0.20
C LYS A 267 -15.04 1.60 0.32
N SER A 268 -15.49 0.64 -0.49
CA SER A 268 -16.52 -0.30 -0.05
C SER A 268 -16.01 -1.19 1.09
N ILE A 269 -16.92 -1.75 1.90
CA ILE A 269 -16.58 -2.74 2.94
C ILE A 269 -15.80 -3.91 2.33
N SER A 270 -16.27 -4.42 1.19
CA SER A 270 -15.60 -5.51 0.48
C SER A 270 -14.17 -5.16 0.08
N THR A 271 -13.95 -3.94 -0.43
CA THR A 271 -12.61 -3.45 -0.77
C THR A 271 -11.70 -3.42 0.44
N LEU A 272 -12.16 -2.93 1.59
CA LEU A 272 -11.31 -2.78 2.77
C LEU A 272 -10.94 -4.14 3.39
N ILE A 273 -11.89 -5.07 3.48
CA ILE A 273 -11.62 -6.44 3.95
C ILE A 273 -10.68 -7.16 2.98
N ARG A 274 -10.94 -7.08 1.66
CA ARG A 274 -10.07 -7.71 0.65
C ARG A 274 -8.68 -7.07 0.61
N ASN A 275 -8.53 -5.78 0.89
CA ASN A 275 -7.22 -5.14 1.02
C ASN A 275 -6.44 -5.68 2.22
N LEU A 276 -7.08 -5.84 3.38
CA LEU A 276 -6.47 -6.46 4.55
C LEU A 276 -5.98 -7.89 4.25
N ILE A 277 -6.83 -8.69 3.60
CA ILE A 277 -6.49 -10.05 3.18
C ILE A 277 -5.33 -10.04 2.17
N ASP A 278 -5.40 -9.19 1.14
CA ASP A 278 -4.37 -9.08 0.11
C ASP A 278 -3.01 -8.72 0.71
N GLN A 279 -2.95 -7.76 1.63
CA GLN A 279 -1.69 -7.38 2.27
C GLN A 279 -1.14 -8.51 3.15
N SER A 280 -2.02 -9.16 3.92
CA SER A 280 -1.64 -10.31 4.76
C SER A 280 -1.14 -11.48 3.92
N SER A 281 -1.75 -11.73 2.75
CA SER A 281 -1.35 -12.78 1.80
C SER A 281 0.01 -12.53 1.16
N LYS A 282 0.51 -11.30 1.24
CA LYS A 282 1.85 -10.89 0.78
C LYS A 282 2.81 -10.65 1.95
N GLY A 283 2.42 -11.02 3.16
CA GLY A 283 3.24 -10.91 4.38
C GLY A 283 3.37 -9.49 4.95
N GLY A 284 2.54 -8.55 4.51
CA GLY A 284 2.57 -7.16 4.97
C GLY A 284 1.51 -6.80 5.99
N ASN A 285 1.65 -5.59 6.52
CA ASN A 285 0.65 -4.98 7.40
C ASN A 285 -0.22 -3.97 6.65
N TYR A 286 -1.46 -3.80 7.10
CA TYR A 286 -2.38 -2.80 6.58
C TYR A 286 -2.69 -1.75 7.66
N LEU A 287 -2.34 -0.50 7.37
CA LEU A 287 -2.57 0.66 8.24
C LEU A 287 -3.70 1.52 7.64
N LEU A 288 -4.92 1.28 8.11
CA LEU A 288 -6.12 1.92 7.58
C LEU A 288 -6.37 3.26 8.29
N ASN A 289 -6.41 4.34 7.52
CA ASN A 289 -6.58 5.69 8.02
C ASN A 289 -8.04 6.10 8.19
N VAL A 290 -8.34 6.75 9.31
CA VAL A 290 -9.58 7.49 9.57
C VAL A 290 -9.30 8.99 9.75
N SER A 291 -10.31 9.82 9.49
CA SER A 291 -10.17 11.27 9.40
C SER A 291 -11.18 11.97 10.33
N PRO A 292 -10.81 12.35 11.56
CA PRO A 292 -11.72 13.03 12.46
C PRO A 292 -12.06 14.45 12.00
N THR A 293 -13.27 14.91 12.30
CA THR A 293 -13.69 16.30 12.08
C THR A 293 -13.01 17.23 13.08
N HIS A 294 -13.10 18.55 12.86
CA HIS A 294 -12.65 19.55 13.85
C HIS A 294 -13.44 19.51 15.17
N GLU A 295 -14.58 18.81 15.21
CA GLU A 295 -15.36 18.58 16.43
C GLU A 295 -14.89 17.33 17.21
N GLY A 296 -14.01 16.50 16.64
CA GLY A 296 -13.48 15.29 17.29
C GLY A 296 -14.30 14.03 17.06
N THR A 297 -15.12 13.99 16.02
CA THR A 297 -15.93 12.81 15.65
C THR A 297 -15.45 12.18 14.34
N LEU A 298 -15.71 10.89 14.16
CA LEU A 298 -15.60 10.24 12.85
C LEU A 298 -16.93 10.30 12.11
N ARG A 299 -16.87 10.41 10.77
CA ARG A 299 -18.04 10.26 9.90
C ARG A 299 -18.67 8.87 10.06
N HIS A 300 -20.00 8.80 9.94
CA HIS A 300 -20.75 7.55 10.10
C HIS A 300 -20.26 6.46 9.14
N GLU A 301 -19.94 6.83 7.89
CA GLU A 301 -19.45 5.93 6.84
C GLU A 301 -18.13 5.26 7.24
N ALA A 302 -17.22 5.98 7.90
CA ALA A 302 -15.99 5.41 8.43
C ALA A 302 -16.28 4.44 9.57
N VAL A 303 -17.14 4.84 10.54
CA VAL A 303 -17.50 4.00 11.69
C VAL A 303 -18.20 2.71 11.25
N GLU A 304 -19.12 2.79 10.29
CA GLU A 304 -19.82 1.66 9.68
C GLU A 304 -18.83 0.64 9.10
N ARG A 305 -17.87 1.11 8.28
CA ARG A 305 -16.84 0.26 7.66
C ARG A 305 -15.94 -0.40 8.69
N MET A 306 -15.49 0.35 9.69
CA MET A 306 -14.66 -0.17 10.77
C MET A 306 -15.38 -1.27 11.56
N ARG A 307 -16.68 -1.09 11.83
CA ARG A 307 -17.51 -2.12 12.47
C ARG A 307 -17.68 -3.35 11.59
N ALA A 308 -17.95 -3.16 10.29
CA ALA A 308 -18.12 -4.27 9.36
C ALA A 308 -16.83 -5.10 9.17
N ILE A 309 -15.67 -4.44 9.12
CA ILE A 309 -14.37 -5.14 9.15
C ILE A 309 -14.23 -5.95 10.45
N GLY A 310 -14.59 -5.34 11.58
CA GLY A 310 -14.62 -6.01 12.89
C GLY A 310 -15.49 -7.26 12.89
N ASP A 311 -16.71 -7.18 12.36
CA ASP A 311 -17.65 -8.32 12.32
C ASP A 311 -17.12 -9.48 11.45
N TRP A 312 -16.32 -9.19 10.42
CA TRP A 312 -15.61 -10.20 9.64
C TRP A 312 -14.40 -10.76 10.42
N MET A 313 -13.60 -9.90 11.05
CA MET A 313 -12.43 -10.27 11.85
C MET A 313 -12.79 -11.13 13.07
N ASP A 314 -13.93 -10.88 13.71
CA ASP A 314 -14.42 -11.67 14.85
C ASP A 314 -14.56 -13.17 14.52
N LYS A 315 -14.84 -13.48 13.25
CA LYS A 315 -15.03 -14.85 12.75
C LYS A 315 -13.77 -15.43 12.09
N ASN A 316 -12.96 -14.56 11.46
CA ASN A 316 -11.92 -14.98 10.53
C ASN A 316 -10.50 -14.54 10.93
N SER A 317 -10.31 -13.90 12.07
CA SER A 317 -9.03 -13.30 12.47
C SER A 317 -7.85 -14.28 12.55
N GLU A 318 -8.09 -15.58 12.81
CA GLU A 318 -7.05 -16.61 12.78
C GLU A 318 -6.35 -16.68 11.42
N ALA A 319 -7.05 -16.33 10.34
CA ALA A 319 -6.55 -16.30 8.97
C ALA A 319 -5.82 -15.00 8.60
N ILE A 320 -5.66 -14.07 9.55
CA ILE A 320 -4.94 -12.80 9.38
C ILE A 320 -3.80 -12.70 10.38
N TYR A 321 -4.08 -12.75 11.69
CA TYR A 321 -3.03 -12.53 12.69
C TYR A 321 -1.99 -13.64 12.69
N GLY A 322 -0.72 -13.25 12.71
CA GLY A 322 0.42 -14.18 12.72
C GLY A 322 0.50 -15.07 11.48
N THR A 323 -0.15 -14.70 10.37
CA THR A 323 0.02 -15.43 9.11
C THR A 323 1.25 -14.96 8.35
N GLN A 324 1.87 -15.87 7.62
CA GLN A 324 2.89 -15.66 6.61
C GLN A 324 2.24 -15.44 5.23
N ALA A 325 3.04 -14.97 4.27
CA ALA A 325 2.65 -14.82 2.88
C ALA A 325 2.19 -16.15 2.25
N SER A 326 1.45 -16.05 1.16
CA SER A 326 1.02 -17.20 0.36
C SER A 326 2.23 -18.04 -0.06
N PRO A 327 2.15 -19.37 0.07
CA PRO A 327 3.21 -20.25 -0.40
C PRO A 327 3.13 -20.53 -1.91
N THR A 328 2.15 -19.98 -2.63
CA THR A 328 1.99 -20.21 -4.08
C THR A 328 2.86 -19.27 -4.90
N SER A 329 3.33 -19.75 -6.05
CA SER A 329 4.15 -18.97 -6.99
C SER A 329 3.36 -17.88 -7.74
N GLU A 330 2.03 -18.00 -7.76
CA GLU A 330 1.10 -17.05 -8.36
C GLU A 330 -0.11 -16.86 -7.45
N GLU A 331 -0.72 -15.68 -7.51
CA GLU A 331 -1.97 -15.40 -6.81
C GLU A 331 -3.14 -16.12 -7.50
N PRO A 332 -4.08 -16.70 -6.74
CA PRO A 332 -5.25 -17.31 -7.33
C PRO A 332 -6.27 -16.27 -7.82
N ASP A 333 -6.97 -16.58 -8.91
CA ASP A 333 -8.01 -15.72 -9.47
C ASP A 333 -9.27 -15.66 -8.58
N TRP A 334 -9.56 -16.74 -7.85
CA TRP A 334 -10.75 -16.88 -6.99
C TRP A 334 -10.64 -16.16 -5.63
N GLY A 335 -9.46 -15.64 -5.28
CA GLY A 335 -9.23 -15.14 -3.93
C GLY A 335 -7.77 -14.90 -3.53
N ARG A 336 -7.45 -15.21 -2.27
CA ARG A 336 -6.10 -15.11 -1.70
C ARG A 336 -5.80 -16.26 -0.74
N ILE A 337 -4.51 -16.45 -0.44
CA ILE A 337 -4.05 -17.46 0.50
C ILE A 337 -3.14 -16.80 1.54
N THR A 338 -3.44 -17.02 2.81
CA THR A 338 -2.49 -16.78 3.91
C THR A 338 -2.07 -18.12 4.49
N MET A 339 -0.92 -18.17 5.19
CA MET A 339 -0.43 -19.42 5.75
C MET A 339 0.06 -19.27 7.19
N LYS A 340 0.02 -20.34 7.96
CA LYS A 340 0.87 -20.54 9.15
C LYS A 340 1.71 -21.80 8.99
N THR A 341 2.91 -21.78 9.54
CA THR A 341 3.72 -22.98 9.72
C THR A 341 3.47 -23.53 11.12
N ILE A 342 2.91 -24.74 11.22
CA ILE A 342 2.61 -25.41 12.49
C ILE A 342 3.24 -26.81 12.43
N ASP A 343 4.11 -27.15 13.39
CA ASP A 343 4.79 -28.45 13.45
C ASP A 343 5.48 -28.87 12.13
N ASN A 344 6.15 -27.92 11.46
CA ASN A 344 6.75 -28.10 10.12
C ASN A 344 5.75 -28.54 9.04
N LYS A 345 4.50 -28.12 9.14
CA LYS A 345 3.45 -28.31 8.14
C LYS A 345 2.77 -27.00 7.77
N GLY A 346 2.26 -26.92 6.54
CA GLY A 346 1.46 -25.78 6.09
C GLY A 346 0.01 -25.85 6.58
N LEU A 347 -0.42 -24.81 7.30
CA LEU A 347 -1.82 -24.51 7.58
C LEU A 347 -2.24 -23.31 6.73
N LEU A 348 -2.96 -23.57 5.65
CA LEU A 348 -3.39 -22.54 4.70
C LEU A 348 -4.80 -22.06 5.02
N TYR A 349 -5.04 -20.78 4.81
CA TYR A 349 -6.36 -20.16 4.81
C TYR A 349 -6.66 -19.64 3.41
N LEU A 350 -7.65 -20.23 2.77
CA LEU A 350 -8.12 -19.89 1.44
C LEU A 350 -9.24 -18.86 1.59
N HIS A 351 -8.94 -17.61 1.28
CA HIS A 351 -9.89 -16.50 1.31
C HIS A 351 -10.63 -16.45 -0.02
N VAL A 352 -11.77 -17.11 -0.12
CA VAL A 352 -12.55 -17.25 -1.36
C VAL A 352 -13.46 -16.05 -1.54
N TYR A 353 -13.21 -15.28 -2.59
CA TYR A 353 -13.97 -14.08 -2.96
C TYR A 353 -15.14 -14.41 -3.88
N ASP A 354 -14.89 -15.31 -4.82
CA ASP A 354 -15.83 -15.71 -5.86
C ASP A 354 -16.24 -17.16 -5.60
N TRP A 355 -17.37 -17.32 -4.91
CA TRP A 355 -17.88 -18.61 -4.51
C TRP A 355 -18.99 -19.07 -5.45
N GLU A 356 -18.85 -20.27 -5.99
CA GLU A 356 -19.89 -20.93 -6.78
C GLU A 356 -20.02 -22.39 -6.34
N ASP A 357 -21.25 -22.79 -6.00
CA ASP A 357 -21.54 -24.16 -5.57
C ASP A 357 -21.18 -25.16 -6.67
N GLY A 358 -20.47 -26.22 -6.29
CA GLY A 358 -20.04 -27.23 -7.23
C GLY A 358 -18.86 -26.80 -8.11
N VAL A 359 -18.24 -25.64 -7.93
CA VAL A 359 -16.98 -25.30 -8.60
C VAL A 359 -15.79 -25.84 -7.80
N SER A 360 -14.74 -26.29 -8.49
CA SER A 360 -13.46 -26.62 -7.86
C SER A 360 -12.51 -25.43 -7.98
N ILE A 361 -11.93 -25.00 -6.87
CA ILE A 361 -10.89 -23.96 -6.89
C ILE A 361 -9.50 -24.62 -6.87
N PRO A 362 -8.58 -24.21 -7.77
CA PRO A 362 -7.24 -24.76 -7.83
C PRO A 362 -6.30 -24.05 -6.85
N ILE A 363 -5.51 -24.84 -6.11
CA ILE A 363 -4.42 -24.40 -5.24
C ILE A 363 -3.12 -24.94 -5.83
N ARG A 364 -2.24 -24.06 -6.32
CA ARG A 364 -1.02 -24.42 -7.08
C ARG A 364 0.11 -24.97 -6.20
N LEU A 365 -0.18 -26.05 -5.49
CA LEU A 365 0.73 -26.77 -4.61
C LEU A 365 0.73 -28.26 -4.94
N ASN A 366 1.90 -28.88 -4.95
CA ASN A 366 2.08 -30.32 -5.10
C ASN A 366 2.29 -30.96 -3.71
N ASN A 367 1.20 -31.06 -2.95
CA ASN A 367 1.19 -31.50 -1.57
C ASN A 367 0.06 -32.49 -1.28
N ASN A 368 0.24 -33.29 -0.24
CA ASN A 368 -0.80 -34.13 0.32
C ASN A 368 -1.66 -33.32 1.29
N VAL A 369 -2.98 -33.44 1.14
CA VAL A 369 -3.95 -32.82 2.04
C VAL A 369 -4.18 -33.70 3.26
N GLU A 370 -4.11 -33.11 4.44
CA GLU A 370 -4.48 -33.71 5.72
C GLU A 370 -5.97 -33.49 6.03
N ALA A 371 -6.45 -32.25 5.87
CA ALA A 371 -7.84 -31.89 6.08
C ALA A 371 -8.21 -30.61 5.32
N CYS A 372 -9.48 -30.46 4.95
CA CYS A 372 -10.00 -29.24 4.35
C CYS A 372 -11.42 -28.96 4.87
N TYR A 373 -11.60 -27.81 5.54
CA TYR A 373 -12.86 -27.49 6.23
C TYR A 373 -13.10 -25.99 6.31
N LEU A 374 -14.34 -25.58 6.56
CA LEU A 374 -14.70 -24.17 6.71
C LEU A 374 -14.19 -23.62 8.04
N LEU A 375 -13.52 -22.46 8.05
CA LEU A 375 -12.96 -21.88 9.27
C LEU A 375 -14.02 -21.66 10.37
N THR A 376 -15.20 -21.17 9.97
CA THR A 376 -16.31 -20.84 10.86
C THR A 376 -17.20 -22.04 11.25
N ASP A 377 -17.04 -23.19 10.58
CA ASP A 377 -17.69 -24.45 10.94
C ASP A 377 -16.79 -25.64 10.56
N LYS A 378 -16.02 -26.12 11.56
CA LYS A 378 -15.06 -27.21 11.37
C LYS A 378 -15.70 -28.55 10.99
N ASN A 379 -17.02 -28.69 11.07
CA ASN A 379 -17.73 -29.90 10.63
C ASN A 379 -18.06 -29.87 9.12
N ARG A 380 -18.06 -28.69 8.51
CA ARG A 380 -18.24 -28.54 7.06
C ARG A 380 -16.91 -28.78 6.35
N ASN A 381 -16.72 -30.02 5.90
CA ASN A 381 -15.52 -30.47 5.19
C ASN A 381 -15.69 -30.34 3.68
N PHE A 382 -14.59 -30.10 2.97
CA PHE A 382 -14.56 -30.02 1.51
C PHE A 382 -13.79 -31.20 0.92
N ARG A 383 -14.28 -31.73 -0.20
CA ARG A 383 -13.55 -32.77 -0.94
C ARG A 383 -12.34 -32.14 -1.62
N THR A 384 -11.18 -32.77 -1.45
CA THR A 384 -9.94 -32.39 -2.13
C THR A 384 -9.45 -33.48 -3.05
N GLU A 385 -8.84 -33.10 -4.16
CA GLU A 385 -8.20 -33.99 -5.12
C GLU A 385 -6.84 -33.41 -5.52
N VAL A 386 -5.78 -34.21 -5.49
CA VAL A 386 -4.44 -33.76 -5.87
C VAL A 386 -4.20 -34.15 -7.32
N LEU A 387 -4.07 -33.14 -8.19
CA LEU A 387 -3.81 -33.30 -9.62
C LEU A 387 -2.43 -32.73 -9.98
N GLU A 388 -2.00 -32.90 -11.23
CA GLU A 388 -0.71 -32.39 -11.72
C GLU A 388 -0.64 -30.85 -11.66
N GLU A 389 -1.76 -30.20 -11.92
CA GLU A 389 -1.94 -28.75 -11.86
C GLU A 389 -2.11 -28.18 -10.45
N GLY A 390 -2.20 -29.04 -9.42
CA GLY A 390 -2.30 -28.67 -8.01
C GLY A 390 -3.46 -29.35 -7.28
N ILE A 391 -3.69 -28.92 -6.03
CA ILE A 391 -4.82 -29.39 -5.22
C ILE A 391 -6.11 -28.71 -5.70
N GLN A 392 -7.13 -29.49 -6.01
CA GLN A 392 -8.48 -29.03 -6.28
C GLN A 392 -9.32 -29.10 -5.00
N VAL A 393 -9.95 -28.00 -4.61
CA VAL A 393 -10.91 -27.97 -3.49
C VAL A 393 -12.32 -27.77 -4.05
N LYS A 394 -13.20 -28.75 -3.88
CA LYS A 394 -14.59 -28.69 -4.37
C LYS A 394 -15.45 -27.86 -3.41
N LEU A 395 -15.91 -26.69 -3.85
CA LEU A 395 -16.88 -25.89 -3.13
C LEU A 395 -18.25 -26.59 -3.14
N THR A 396 -18.93 -26.58 -1.99
CA THR A 396 -20.25 -27.21 -1.83
C THR A 396 -21.13 -26.35 -0.93
N GLY A 397 -22.39 -26.12 -1.31
CA GLY A 397 -23.37 -25.28 -0.59
C GLY A 397 -23.08 -23.78 -0.67
N ASP A 398 -23.79 -22.99 0.15
CA ASP A 398 -23.71 -21.52 0.12
C ASP A 398 -22.45 -20.96 0.81
N ALA A 399 -21.93 -19.85 0.30
CA ALA A 399 -20.89 -19.07 0.96
C ALA A 399 -21.43 -18.48 2.29
N PRO A 400 -20.79 -18.77 3.44
CA PRO A 400 -21.13 -18.14 4.72
C PRO A 400 -20.90 -16.63 4.78
N ASP A 401 -19.98 -16.12 3.94
CA ASP A 401 -19.64 -14.71 3.85
C ASP A 401 -19.44 -14.33 2.37
N ASN A 402 -20.11 -13.27 1.93
CA ASN A 402 -20.10 -12.81 0.53
C ASN A 402 -18.96 -11.84 0.20
N VAL A 403 -18.20 -11.38 1.20
CA VAL A 403 -17.00 -10.58 0.99
C VAL A 403 -15.80 -11.49 0.79
N ALA A 404 -15.59 -12.40 1.73
CA ALA A 404 -14.54 -13.42 1.70
C ALA A 404 -14.88 -14.56 2.66
N THR A 405 -15.16 -15.74 2.11
CA THR A 405 -15.32 -16.98 2.90
C THR A 405 -13.97 -17.64 3.11
N VAL A 406 -13.66 -18.06 4.34
CA VAL A 406 -12.36 -18.68 4.66
C VAL A 406 -12.45 -20.19 4.82
N ILE A 407 -11.76 -20.92 3.94
CA ILE A 407 -11.55 -22.37 4.05
C ILE A 407 -10.16 -22.63 4.63
N VAL A 408 -10.05 -23.54 5.58
CA VAL A 408 -8.77 -24.03 6.10
C VAL A 408 -8.35 -25.26 5.30
N LEU A 409 -7.11 -25.26 4.83
CA LEU A 409 -6.46 -26.39 4.16
C LEU A 409 -5.20 -26.78 4.93
N LYS A 410 -5.23 -27.94 5.58
CA LYS A 410 -4.08 -28.52 6.28
C LYS A 410 -3.30 -29.41 5.34
N LEU A 411 -2.02 -29.14 5.18
CA LEU A 411 -1.09 -30.00 4.45
C LEU A 411 -0.44 -30.99 5.40
N LYS A 412 -0.04 -32.17 4.89
CA LYS A 412 0.70 -33.15 5.68
C LYS A 412 2.19 -32.78 5.84
N GLU A 413 2.66 -31.82 5.07
CA GLU A 413 4.04 -31.36 5.03
C GLU A 413 4.13 -29.85 4.74
N MET A 414 5.35 -29.31 4.62
CA MET A 414 5.56 -27.94 4.17
C MET A 414 5.09 -27.76 2.72
N PRO A 415 4.59 -26.57 2.34
CA PRO A 415 4.14 -26.31 0.98
C PRO A 415 5.25 -26.53 -0.06
N ASN A 416 4.86 -27.12 -1.19
CA ASN A 416 5.68 -27.38 -2.36
C ASN A 416 5.00 -26.69 -3.55
N ALA A 417 5.37 -25.44 -3.79
CA ALA A 417 4.75 -24.61 -4.83
C ALA A 417 5.00 -25.19 -6.23
N LEU A 418 3.95 -25.26 -7.03
CA LEU A 418 4.13 -25.49 -8.46
C LEU A 418 4.82 -24.28 -9.10
N PRO A 419 5.60 -24.47 -10.18
CA PRO A 419 6.16 -23.36 -10.93
C PRO A 419 5.08 -22.40 -11.44
N VAL A 420 5.50 -21.15 -11.61
CA VAL A 420 4.72 -20.09 -12.26
C VAL A 420 4.20 -20.59 -13.60
N LYS A 421 2.91 -20.42 -13.89
CA LYS A 421 2.31 -20.82 -15.16
C LYS A 421 2.95 -20.02 -16.30
N PRO A 422 3.37 -20.65 -17.40
CA PRO A 422 3.74 -19.94 -18.61
C PRO A 422 2.58 -19.06 -19.08
N LEU A 423 2.90 -17.90 -19.64
CA LEU A 423 1.90 -17.13 -20.40
C LEU A 423 1.40 -17.99 -21.57
N GLY A 424 0.12 -17.93 -21.89
CA GLY A 424 -0.45 -18.75 -22.95
C GLY A 424 -1.85 -18.33 -23.35
N GLN A 425 -2.48 -19.14 -24.19
CA GLN A 425 -3.81 -18.86 -24.72
C GLN A 425 -4.89 -19.04 -23.65
N ASP A 426 -5.81 -18.08 -23.57
CA ASP A 426 -7.06 -18.22 -22.84
C ASP A 426 -8.08 -19.07 -23.63
N GLU A 427 -9.30 -19.19 -23.10
CA GLU A 427 -10.37 -19.97 -23.74
C GLU A 427 -10.77 -19.42 -25.12
N ALA A 428 -10.61 -18.10 -25.34
CA ALA A 428 -10.84 -17.44 -26.61
C ALA A 428 -9.63 -17.54 -27.56
N GLY A 429 -8.55 -18.18 -27.15
CA GLY A 429 -7.32 -18.31 -27.92
C GLY A 429 -6.39 -17.10 -27.84
N VAL A 430 -6.72 -16.08 -27.03
CA VAL A 430 -5.93 -14.85 -26.89
C VAL A 430 -4.74 -15.09 -25.98
N VAL A 431 -3.56 -14.62 -26.39
CA VAL A 431 -2.40 -14.53 -25.48
C VAL A 431 -2.24 -13.09 -25.03
N THR A 432 -2.26 -12.86 -23.71
CA THR A 432 -1.91 -11.56 -23.12
C THR A 432 -0.51 -11.64 -22.55
N LEU A 433 0.35 -10.71 -22.96
CA LEU A 433 1.72 -10.52 -22.50
C LEU A 433 1.79 -9.22 -21.69
N PRO A 434 1.50 -9.28 -20.39
CA PRO A 434 1.37 -8.07 -19.59
C PRO A 434 2.74 -7.54 -19.16
N ALA A 435 2.81 -6.23 -18.93
CA ALA A 435 4.03 -5.52 -18.52
C ALA A 435 4.75 -6.16 -17.32
N PHE A 436 4.01 -6.59 -16.31
CA PHE A 436 4.59 -7.20 -15.09
C PHE A 436 5.24 -8.57 -15.34
N ARG A 437 4.99 -9.21 -16.48
CA ARG A 437 5.63 -10.47 -16.90
C ARG A 437 6.72 -10.27 -17.93
N ALA A 438 7.02 -9.02 -18.26
CA ALA A 438 8.08 -8.69 -19.20
C ALA A 438 9.45 -8.98 -18.57
N GLN A 439 10.35 -9.47 -19.41
CA GLN A 439 11.76 -9.59 -19.12
C GLN A 439 12.51 -8.49 -19.87
N TYR A 440 13.70 -8.15 -19.38
CA TYR A 440 14.47 -7.01 -19.85
C TYR A 440 15.92 -7.43 -20.12
N GLU A 441 16.45 -6.99 -21.26
CA GLU A 441 17.87 -7.06 -21.58
C GLU A 441 18.34 -5.62 -21.84
N ASN A 442 19.33 -5.16 -21.07
CA ASN A 442 19.95 -3.86 -21.30
C ASN A 442 21.46 -3.93 -21.00
N LEU A 443 22.27 -3.44 -21.94
CA LEU A 443 23.73 -3.41 -21.85
C LEU A 443 24.28 -2.25 -20.99
N GLN A 444 23.46 -1.24 -20.64
CA GLN A 444 23.91 0.03 -20.04
C GLN A 444 23.15 0.49 -18.77
N GLY A 445 22.12 -0.23 -18.30
CA GLY A 445 21.36 0.16 -17.09
C GLY A 445 19.85 -0.02 -17.22
N PRO A 446 19.02 0.53 -16.32
CA PRO A 446 17.60 0.17 -16.16
C PRO A 446 16.64 0.82 -17.19
N GLY A 447 17.08 1.04 -18.43
CA GLY A 447 16.37 1.86 -19.41
C GLY A 447 15.01 1.36 -19.95
N ALA A 448 14.41 0.38 -19.28
CA ALA A 448 12.99 0.01 -19.27
C ALA A 448 12.74 -0.80 -17.98
N LEU A 449 11.73 -0.46 -17.19
CA LEU A 449 11.37 -1.21 -15.98
C LEU A 449 9.85 -1.23 -15.76
N TYR A 450 9.39 -2.26 -15.06
CA TYR A 450 8.01 -2.29 -14.59
C TYR A 450 7.77 -1.19 -13.56
N ASN A 451 6.73 -0.40 -13.77
CA ASN A 451 6.28 0.66 -12.89
C ASN A 451 4.98 0.23 -12.22
N ASP A 452 5.08 -0.22 -10.97
CA ASP A 452 3.93 -0.65 -10.16
C ASP A 452 2.82 0.41 -10.05
N HIS A 453 3.18 1.70 -10.01
CA HIS A 453 2.20 2.78 -9.84
C HIS A 453 1.33 3.01 -11.09
N LEU A 454 1.86 2.71 -12.28
CA LEU A 454 1.17 2.87 -13.55
C LEU A 454 0.68 1.54 -14.13
N ASP A 455 1.10 0.40 -13.55
CA ASP A 455 0.81 -0.94 -14.05
C ASP A 455 1.24 -1.08 -15.53
N CYS A 456 2.49 -0.68 -15.81
CA CYS A 456 3.06 -0.70 -17.15
C CYS A 456 4.58 -0.82 -17.10
N ILE A 457 5.21 -1.16 -18.22
CA ILE A 457 6.62 -0.87 -18.44
C ILE A 457 6.71 0.64 -18.60
N GLY A 458 7.27 1.30 -17.60
CA GLY A 458 7.54 2.73 -17.57
C GLY A 458 9.04 2.99 -17.60
N SER A 459 9.42 4.27 -17.65
CA SER A 459 10.84 4.67 -17.76
C SER A 459 11.58 3.90 -18.87
N TRP A 460 10.86 3.53 -19.93
CA TRP A 460 11.48 3.06 -21.14
C TRP A 460 12.05 4.33 -21.77
N ASP A 461 13.32 4.63 -21.46
CA ASP A 461 14.04 5.85 -21.84
C ASP A 461 15.42 5.58 -22.45
N SER A 462 15.76 4.30 -22.63
CA SER A 462 16.97 3.86 -23.29
C SER A 462 16.66 3.17 -24.60
N GLU A 463 17.35 3.61 -25.66
CA GLU A 463 17.28 3.01 -26.99
C GLU A 463 17.90 1.60 -27.08
N THR A 464 18.56 1.11 -26.02
CA THR A 464 19.19 -0.22 -25.99
C THR A 464 18.44 -1.21 -25.10
N ALA A 465 17.33 -0.80 -24.49
CA ALA A 465 16.52 -1.67 -23.63
C ALA A 465 15.59 -2.56 -24.47
N LYS A 466 15.92 -3.85 -24.59
CA LYS A 466 15.03 -4.87 -25.16
C LYS A 466 14.05 -5.34 -24.09
N VAL A 467 12.77 -5.36 -24.45
CA VAL A 467 11.69 -5.92 -23.62
C VAL A 467 11.18 -7.17 -24.30
N TYR A 468 11.03 -8.28 -23.57
CA TYR A 468 10.59 -9.54 -24.16
C TYR A 468 9.75 -10.41 -23.23
N TRP A 469 9.00 -11.34 -23.82
CA TRP A 469 8.19 -12.31 -23.09
C TRP A 469 8.36 -13.69 -23.70
N SER A 470 8.41 -14.71 -22.84
CA SER A 470 8.27 -16.10 -23.24
C SER A 470 6.85 -16.57 -22.94
N PHE A 471 6.22 -17.25 -23.89
CA PHE A 471 4.85 -17.74 -23.78
C PHE A 471 4.65 -19.02 -24.58
N GLN A 472 3.49 -19.66 -24.40
CA GLN A 472 3.11 -20.91 -25.03
C GLN A 472 1.89 -20.70 -25.94
N ILE A 473 1.96 -21.28 -27.13
CA ILE A 473 0.84 -21.41 -28.06
C ILE A 473 0.46 -22.89 -28.12
N ASP A 474 -0.76 -23.20 -27.72
CA ASP A 474 -1.30 -24.55 -27.73
C ASP A 474 -2.06 -24.84 -29.04
N LYS A 475 -2.74 -23.83 -29.57
CA LYS A 475 -3.51 -23.87 -30.81
C LYS A 475 -2.91 -22.89 -31.83
N PRO A 476 -2.21 -23.41 -32.86
CA PRO A 476 -1.74 -22.62 -34.00
C PRO A 476 -2.87 -21.81 -34.64
N ASP A 477 -2.61 -20.55 -34.97
CA ASP A 477 -3.59 -19.67 -35.62
C ASP A 477 -2.90 -18.46 -36.28
N LYS A 478 -3.69 -17.62 -36.95
CA LYS A 478 -3.30 -16.27 -37.35
C LYS A 478 -3.73 -15.28 -36.26
N PHE A 479 -2.79 -14.46 -35.80
CA PHE A 479 -2.98 -13.49 -34.73
C PHE A 479 -2.73 -12.08 -35.22
N ASN A 480 -3.56 -11.13 -34.80
CA ASN A 480 -3.25 -9.71 -34.79
C ASN A 480 -2.54 -9.40 -33.47
N VAL A 481 -1.33 -8.83 -33.55
CA VAL A 481 -0.59 -8.36 -32.39
C VAL A 481 -0.94 -6.90 -32.10
N ILE A 482 -1.45 -6.64 -30.90
CA ILE A 482 -1.95 -5.35 -30.46
C ILE A 482 -1.10 -4.87 -29.28
N ALA A 483 -0.63 -3.62 -29.32
CA ALA A 483 -0.04 -2.96 -28.14
C ALA A 483 -1.08 -2.10 -27.42
N ASN A 484 -1.15 -2.23 -26.10
CA ASN A 484 -1.82 -1.25 -25.25
C ASN A 484 -0.76 -0.33 -24.63
N TYR A 485 -0.59 0.89 -25.17
CA TYR A 485 0.46 1.81 -24.69
C TYR A 485 -0.03 3.27 -24.61
N SER A 486 0.77 4.12 -23.97
CA SER A 486 0.62 5.57 -24.03
C SER A 486 1.95 6.26 -24.35
N GLY A 487 1.94 7.28 -25.20
CA GLY A 487 3.09 8.13 -25.54
C GLY A 487 2.65 9.52 -26.00
N ASN A 488 3.45 10.54 -25.69
CA ASN A 488 3.19 11.95 -26.03
C ASN A 488 3.81 12.39 -27.37
N LYS A 489 4.56 11.50 -28.03
CA LYS A 489 5.18 11.69 -29.34
C LYS A 489 5.08 10.41 -30.15
N ASP A 490 5.17 10.53 -31.46
CA ASP A 490 5.34 9.37 -32.33
C ASP A 490 6.67 8.67 -32.02
N THR A 491 6.70 7.35 -32.10
CA THR A 491 7.90 6.54 -31.82
C THR A 491 8.00 5.36 -32.78
N GLU A 492 9.20 4.84 -32.98
CA GLU A 492 9.44 3.61 -33.72
C GLU A 492 9.99 2.50 -32.80
N LEU A 493 9.41 1.31 -32.91
CA LEU A 493 9.88 0.09 -32.26
C LEU A 493 10.17 -0.98 -33.32
N GLU A 494 11.19 -1.77 -33.08
CA GLU A 494 11.45 -3.02 -33.78
C GLU A 494 10.81 -4.18 -33.02
N ILE A 495 9.97 -4.93 -33.72
CA ILE A 495 9.43 -6.22 -33.27
C ILE A 495 10.35 -7.32 -33.76
N VAL A 496 10.69 -8.25 -32.88
CA VAL A 496 11.30 -9.53 -33.24
C VAL A 496 10.40 -10.66 -32.75
N PHE A 497 9.95 -11.49 -33.69
CA PHE A 497 9.10 -12.65 -33.40
C PHE A 497 9.29 -13.73 -34.46
N ASN A 498 9.54 -14.97 -34.04
CA ASN A 498 9.67 -16.12 -34.94
C ASN A 498 10.65 -15.91 -36.12
N GLY A 499 11.80 -15.27 -35.85
CA GLY A 499 12.81 -14.93 -36.86
C GLY A 499 12.45 -13.78 -37.81
N ILE A 500 11.27 -13.17 -37.64
CA ILE A 500 10.84 -11.98 -38.38
C ILE A 500 11.23 -10.75 -37.55
N THR A 501 11.88 -9.79 -38.22
CA THR A 501 12.18 -8.47 -37.68
C THR A 501 11.38 -7.41 -38.45
N LYS A 502 10.63 -6.57 -37.74
CA LYS A 502 9.80 -5.52 -38.37
C LYS A 502 9.83 -4.24 -37.55
N ILE A 503 10.12 -3.12 -38.20
CA ILE A 503 9.93 -1.79 -37.61
C ILE A 503 8.47 -1.35 -37.75
N ILE A 504 7.88 -0.93 -36.63
CA ILE A 504 6.54 -0.37 -36.52
C ILE A 504 6.59 1.08 -36.06
N LYS A 505 5.65 1.88 -36.57
CA LYS A 505 5.43 3.26 -36.12
C LYS A 505 4.26 3.28 -35.16
N LEU A 506 4.48 3.87 -34.00
CA LEU A 506 3.50 4.04 -32.94
C LEU A 506 3.12 5.53 -32.85
N PRO A 507 1.86 5.91 -33.08
CA PRO A 507 1.43 7.31 -33.04
C PRO A 507 1.33 7.89 -31.62
N VAL A 508 1.23 9.21 -31.52
CA VAL A 508 0.88 9.88 -30.26
C VAL A 508 -0.50 9.43 -29.73
N THR A 509 -0.59 9.14 -28.42
CA THR A 509 -1.85 8.80 -27.75
C THR A 509 -2.38 9.92 -26.86
N GLY A 510 -1.53 10.91 -26.54
CA GLY A 510 -1.83 12.10 -25.73
C GLY A 510 -0.86 12.24 -24.56
N ASP A 511 -0.99 13.32 -23.79
CA ASP A 511 -0.03 13.67 -22.72
C ASP A 511 -0.30 12.97 -21.38
N ASN A 512 -1.42 12.26 -21.23
CA ASN A 512 -1.75 11.57 -19.98
C ASN A 512 -1.12 10.16 -19.95
N PRO A 513 -0.11 9.90 -19.09
CA PRO A 513 0.59 8.62 -19.03
C PRO A 513 -0.28 7.46 -18.52
N LYS A 514 -1.50 7.73 -18.04
CA LYS A 514 -2.47 6.72 -17.58
C LYS A 514 -3.51 6.35 -18.65
N ARG A 515 -3.50 7.03 -19.80
CA ARG A 515 -4.51 6.83 -20.85
C ARG A 515 -3.94 5.98 -21.99
N PHE A 516 -3.97 4.67 -21.77
CA PHE A 516 -3.52 3.68 -22.74
C PHE A 516 -4.50 3.52 -23.91
N LYS A 517 -3.97 3.28 -25.12
CA LYS A 517 -4.75 2.98 -26.33
C LYS A 517 -4.24 1.69 -26.96
N ASN A 518 -5.16 0.91 -27.52
CA ASN A 518 -4.85 -0.25 -28.35
C ASN A 518 -4.44 0.22 -29.74
N ILE A 519 -3.30 -0.25 -30.22
CA ILE A 519 -2.80 -0.02 -31.58
C ILE A 519 -2.39 -1.37 -32.17
N ASP A 520 -2.92 -1.68 -33.35
CA ASP A 520 -2.52 -2.85 -34.13
C ASP A 520 -1.06 -2.67 -34.59
N LEU A 521 -0.24 -3.68 -34.32
CA LEU A 521 1.16 -3.66 -34.69
C LEU A 521 1.39 -4.40 -35.99
N ILE A 522 1.00 -5.67 -36.04
CA ILE A 522 1.29 -6.59 -37.13
C ILE A 522 0.47 -7.88 -36.98
N ASP A 523 0.17 -8.53 -38.10
CA ASP A 523 -0.36 -9.90 -38.13
C ASP A 523 0.77 -10.94 -38.18
N PHE A 524 0.68 -12.00 -37.40
CA PHE A 524 1.54 -13.18 -37.51
C PHE A 524 0.71 -14.46 -37.70
N THR A 525 1.19 -15.36 -38.55
CA THR A 525 0.71 -16.73 -38.61
C THR A 525 1.66 -17.64 -37.82
N ILE A 526 1.14 -18.36 -36.84
CA ILE A 526 1.87 -19.35 -36.07
C ILE A 526 1.39 -20.73 -36.49
N GLU A 527 2.25 -21.52 -37.11
CA GLU A 527 1.85 -22.81 -37.73
C GLU A 527 1.97 -24.01 -36.78
N LYS A 528 2.68 -23.88 -35.65
CA LYS A 528 2.97 -24.98 -34.73
C LYS A 528 2.67 -24.58 -33.29
N SER A 529 2.24 -25.56 -32.50
CA SER A 529 2.15 -25.39 -31.06
C SER A 529 3.56 -25.42 -30.47
N GLY A 530 3.82 -24.64 -29.44
CA GLY A 530 5.12 -24.61 -28.80
C GLY A 530 5.36 -23.38 -27.96
N LYS A 531 6.61 -23.25 -27.50
CA LYS A 531 7.09 -22.08 -26.78
C LYS A 531 7.65 -21.06 -27.75
N TYR A 532 7.30 -19.79 -27.54
CA TYR A 532 7.69 -18.67 -28.37
C TYR A 532 8.24 -17.53 -27.51
N GLU A 533 9.07 -16.68 -28.12
CA GLU A 533 9.52 -15.41 -27.56
C GLU A 533 9.08 -14.27 -28.48
N PHE A 534 8.51 -13.22 -27.91
CA PHE A 534 8.21 -11.95 -28.56
C PHE A 534 9.02 -10.85 -27.90
N SER A 535 9.72 -10.03 -28.69
CA SER A 535 10.48 -8.90 -28.16
C SER A 535 10.26 -7.61 -28.92
N LEU A 536 10.43 -6.51 -28.19
CA LEU A 536 10.41 -5.15 -28.68
C LEU A 536 11.74 -4.48 -28.37
N MET A 537 12.27 -3.75 -29.34
CA MET A 537 13.47 -2.93 -29.18
C MET A 537 13.22 -1.52 -29.73
N PRO A 538 13.67 -0.46 -29.04
CA PRO A 538 13.71 0.88 -29.61
C PRO A 538 14.48 0.95 -30.92
N VAL A 539 14.00 1.78 -31.86
CA VAL A 539 14.77 2.12 -33.05
C VAL A 539 15.60 3.38 -32.76
N ALA A 540 16.92 3.25 -32.81
CA ALA A 540 17.86 4.35 -32.55
C ALA A 540 17.49 5.62 -33.34
N GLU A 541 17.64 6.78 -32.70
CA GLU A 541 17.31 8.12 -33.22
C GLU A 541 15.83 8.39 -33.59
N LYS A 542 14.97 7.37 -33.61
CA LYS A 542 13.54 7.49 -33.97
C LYS A 542 12.60 7.15 -32.83
N TRP A 543 13.18 6.83 -31.69
CA TRP A 543 12.46 6.37 -30.52
C TRP A 543 12.17 7.53 -29.56
N ASN A 544 10.95 7.54 -29.03
CA ASN A 544 10.49 8.39 -27.95
C ASN A 544 9.87 7.51 -26.84
N ALA A 545 9.98 7.98 -25.59
CA ALA A 545 9.50 7.28 -24.41
C ALA A 545 8.01 6.94 -24.46
N ILE A 546 7.68 5.71 -24.05
CA ILE A 546 6.31 5.22 -23.93
C ILE A 546 6.11 4.50 -22.60
N ASN A 547 4.85 4.42 -22.18
CA ASN A 547 4.40 3.46 -21.18
C ASN A 547 3.69 2.32 -21.90
N LEU A 548 4.19 1.09 -21.78
CA LEU A 548 3.59 -0.09 -22.41
C LEU A 548 2.90 -0.95 -21.34
N LYS A 549 1.58 -1.13 -21.43
CA LYS A 549 0.81 -1.90 -20.46
C LYS A 549 0.82 -3.40 -20.75
N GLU A 550 0.63 -3.76 -22.02
CA GLU A 550 0.57 -5.16 -22.46
C GLU A 550 0.71 -5.27 -23.98
N ILE A 551 1.07 -6.46 -24.44
CA ILE A 551 0.94 -6.92 -25.82
C ILE A 551 -0.09 -8.04 -25.86
N LYS A 552 -0.99 -8.03 -26.85
CA LYS A 552 -1.99 -9.08 -27.03
C LYS A 552 -1.84 -9.72 -28.40
N PHE A 553 -1.87 -11.05 -28.43
CA PHE A 553 -2.03 -11.83 -29.66
C PHE A 553 -3.50 -12.24 -29.74
N GLN A 554 -4.26 -11.53 -30.56
CA GLN A 554 -5.68 -11.75 -30.77
C GLN A 554 -5.90 -12.63 -32.00
N PRO A 555 -6.54 -13.81 -31.89
CA PRO A 555 -6.89 -14.61 -33.06
C PRO A 555 -7.70 -13.79 -34.07
N ILE A 556 -7.34 -13.88 -35.34
CA ILE A 556 -8.07 -13.24 -36.43
C ILE A 556 -9.18 -14.20 -36.83
N THR A 557 -10.40 -13.90 -36.41
CA THR A 557 -11.58 -14.63 -36.89
C THR A 557 -11.75 -14.35 -38.39
N ASN A 558 -11.51 -15.35 -39.22
CA ASN A 558 -11.93 -15.31 -40.62
C ASN A 558 -13.47 -15.29 -40.64
N ASN A 559 -14.05 -14.13 -41.01
CA ASN A 559 -15.45 -14.07 -41.43
C ASN A 559 -15.62 -14.68 -42.82
#